data_AF-A0A3D1WH62-F1
#
_entry.id   AF-A0A3D1WH62-F1
#
_cell.length_a   1.000
_cell.length_b   1.000
_cell.length_c   1.000
_cell.angle_alpha   90.00
_cell.angle_beta   90.00
_cell.angle_gamma   90.00
#
_symmetry.space_group_name_H-M   'P 1'
#
loop_
_entity.id
_entity.type
_entity.pdbx_description
1 polymer ?
#
loop_
_entity_poly.entity_id
_entity_poly.type
_entity_poly.pdbx_seq_one_letter_code
_entity_poly.pdbx_strand_id
1 'polypeptide(L)'
;MKKLAVFLIAGVLISLVGIIPSDNIFDLKGIESAKFVMTAEAAQNEELDFVQSGEDAIVEIKQSELKEKYQKYSPKSVVLEFKKGKTQYITDFLNLSLASEQEIDGIRIIYGYTSFYKDSQYIDGKKINVMLVEKDDCVLVGFPIIMTGF
;
A
#
# COMPACT_ATOMS: atom_id res chain seq x y z
N MET A 1 27.42 8.70 -41.45
CA MET A 1 26.50 9.61 -40.72
C MET A 1 25.25 8.93 -40.16
N LYS A 2 24.57 8.01 -40.88
CA LYS A 2 23.36 7.32 -40.38
C LYS A 2 23.56 6.48 -39.10
N LYS A 3 24.74 5.87 -38.92
CA LYS A 3 25.03 5.02 -37.74
C LYS A 3 25.18 5.80 -36.42
N LEU A 4 25.65 7.04 -36.45
CA LEU A 4 25.80 7.87 -35.25
C LEU A 4 24.44 8.33 -34.70
N ALA A 5 23.49 8.66 -35.59
CA ALA A 5 22.15 9.07 -35.20
C ALA A 5 21.39 7.97 -34.46
N VAL A 6 21.56 6.71 -34.86
CA VAL A 6 20.92 5.56 -34.21
C VAL A 6 21.45 5.35 -32.79
N PHE A 7 22.75 5.51 -32.55
CA PHE A 7 23.33 5.42 -31.20
C PHE A 7 22.85 6.56 -30.28
N LEU A 8 22.69 7.76 -30.82
CA LEU A 8 22.18 8.91 -30.07
C LEU A 8 20.70 8.72 -29.68
N ILE A 9 19.87 8.22 -30.59
CA ILE A 9 18.46 7.93 -30.33
C ILE A 9 18.30 6.77 -29.35
N ALA A 10 19.09 5.69 -29.49
CA ALA A 10 19.07 4.56 -28.57
C ALA A 10 19.54 4.95 -27.16
N GLY A 11 20.57 5.80 -27.04
CA GLY A 11 21.03 6.32 -25.75
C GLY A 11 19.99 7.17 -25.02
N VAL A 12 19.27 8.03 -25.75
CA VAL A 12 18.18 8.85 -25.20
C VAL A 12 16.99 7.98 -24.76
N LEU A 13 16.62 6.98 -25.55
CA LEU A 13 15.56 6.03 -25.18
C LEU A 13 15.91 5.22 -23.93
N ILE A 14 17.16 4.76 -23.77
CA ILE A 14 17.60 4.04 -22.56
C ILE A 14 17.58 4.97 -21.32
N SER A 15 17.94 6.24 -21.48
CA SER A 15 17.86 7.21 -20.38
C SER A 15 16.43 7.55 -19.95
N LEU A 16 15.46 7.47 -20.86
CA LEU A 16 14.03 7.70 -20.57
C LEU A 16 13.37 6.49 -19.88
N VAL A 17 13.86 5.28 -20.10
CA VAL A 17 13.35 4.06 -19.42
C VAL A 17 13.84 3.98 -17.96
N GLY A 18 14.88 4.72 -17.59
CA GLY A 18 15.50 4.67 -16.26
C GLY A 18 14.81 5.50 -15.17
N ILE A 19 13.78 6.27 -15.49
CA ILE A 19 13.02 7.07 -14.52
C ILE A 19 11.63 6.46 -14.40
N ILE A 20 11.55 5.28 -13.80
CA ILE A 20 10.29 4.84 -13.20
C ILE A 20 10.22 5.62 -11.88
N PRO A 21 9.22 6.50 -11.67
CA PRO A 21 9.01 7.08 -10.36
C PRO A 21 8.92 5.93 -9.36
N SER A 22 9.82 5.91 -8.39
CA SER A 22 9.80 4.90 -7.33
C SER A 22 8.71 5.22 -6.31
N ASP A 23 7.61 5.83 -6.75
CA ASP A 23 6.52 6.24 -5.88
C ASP A 23 6.01 4.96 -5.21
N ASN A 24 6.25 4.92 -3.91
CA ASN A 24 5.92 3.80 -3.06
C ASN A 24 4.73 4.24 -2.18
N ILE A 25 3.91 3.28 -1.76
CA ILE A 25 2.83 3.53 -0.80
C ILE A 25 3.31 4.24 0.48
N PHE A 26 4.60 4.16 0.81
CA PHE A 26 5.22 4.84 1.95
C PHE A 26 5.49 6.34 1.75
N ASP A 27 5.34 6.85 0.53
CA ASP A 27 5.52 8.28 0.22
C ASP A 27 4.21 9.09 0.39
N LEU A 28 3.10 8.43 0.75
CA LEU A 28 1.85 9.07 1.13
C LEU A 28 2.04 10.01 2.33
N LYS A 29 1.58 11.24 2.21
CA LYS A 29 1.67 12.24 3.29
C LYS A 29 0.44 12.21 4.20
N GLY A 30 0.68 12.51 5.48
CA GLY A 30 -0.40 12.63 6.47
C GLY A 30 -0.87 11.29 7.06
N ILE A 31 -0.01 10.26 7.02
CA ILE A 31 -0.22 9.01 7.76
C ILE A 31 -0.17 9.35 9.26
N GLU A 32 -1.25 9.08 9.98
CA GLU A 32 -1.35 9.30 11.43
C GLU A 32 -0.81 8.08 12.19
N SER A 33 -1.12 6.87 11.73
CA SER A 33 -0.59 5.61 12.27
C SER A 33 -0.36 4.59 11.15
N ALA A 34 0.53 3.62 11.39
CA ALA A 34 0.75 2.51 10.48
C ALA A 34 0.83 1.20 11.26
N LYS A 35 0.26 0.14 10.70
CA LYS A 35 0.22 -1.19 11.31
C LYS A 35 0.69 -2.23 10.31
N PHE A 36 1.47 -3.20 10.78
CA PHE A 36 1.84 -4.39 10.03
C PHE A 36 1.03 -5.58 10.51
N VAL A 37 0.58 -6.38 9.55
CA VAL A 37 0.01 -7.70 9.81
C VAL A 37 1.06 -8.73 9.44
N MET A 38 1.47 -9.54 10.40
CA MET A 38 2.45 -10.64 10.24
C MET A 38 2.01 -11.84 11.08
N THR A 39 2.71 -12.97 11.02
CA THR A 39 2.39 -14.10 11.92
C THR A 39 2.73 -13.76 13.36
N ALA A 40 1.97 -14.30 14.32
CA ALA A 40 2.28 -14.14 15.74
C ALA A 40 3.67 -14.72 16.09
N GLU A 41 4.06 -15.83 15.46
CA GLU A 41 5.40 -16.40 15.61
C GLU A 41 6.50 -15.43 15.14
N ALA A 42 6.34 -14.77 13.99
CA ALA A 42 7.33 -13.82 13.49
C ALA A 42 7.45 -12.60 14.41
N ALA A 43 6.32 -12.08 14.91
CA ALA A 43 6.32 -10.97 15.85
C ALA A 43 7.02 -11.33 17.19
N GLN A 44 6.80 -12.55 17.70
CA GLN A 44 7.48 -13.04 18.90
C GLN A 44 8.98 -13.23 18.69
N ASN A 45 9.39 -13.81 17.56
CA ASN A 45 10.80 -14.03 17.23
C ASN A 45 11.59 -12.72 17.10
N GLU A 46 10.94 -11.65 16.67
CA GLU A 46 11.52 -10.30 16.58
C GLU A 46 11.32 -9.47 17.87
N GLU A 47 10.76 -10.06 18.93
CA GLU A 47 10.50 -9.42 20.23
C GLU A 47 9.69 -8.12 20.10
N LEU A 48 8.71 -8.09 19.18
CA LEU A 48 7.87 -6.92 18.94
C LEU A 48 6.69 -6.89 19.91
N ASP A 49 6.24 -5.69 20.27
CA ASP A 49 4.93 -5.50 20.91
C ASP A 49 3.82 -5.67 19.85
N PHE A 50 2.84 -6.51 20.12
CA PHE A 50 1.75 -6.78 19.17
C PHE A 50 0.42 -7.12 19.84
N VAL A 51 -0.67 -6.90 19.10
CA VAL A 51 -2.00 -7.44 19.42
C VAL A 51 -2.22 -8.71 18.60
N GLN A 52 -2.52 -9.81 19.28
CA GLN A 52 -2.80 -11.07 18.62
C GLN A 52 -4.23 -11.10 18.04
N SER A 53 -4.36 -11.55 16.79
CA SER A 53 -5.63 -11.76 16.09
C SER A 53 -5.58 -13.11 15.36
N GLY A 54 -6.06 -14.16 16.01
CA GLY A 54 -5.91 -15.53 15.51
C GLY A 54 -4.42 -15.93 15.40
N GLU A 55 -4.01 -16.33 14.19
CA GLU A 55 -2.62 -16.67 13.85
C GLU A 55 -1.77 -15.44 13.49
N ASP A 56 -2.41 -14.28 13.33
CA ASP A 56 -1.76 -13.04 12.97
C ASP A 56 -1.46 -12.18 14.20
N ALA A 57 -0.48 -11.31 14.04
CA ALA A 57 -0.08 -10.26 14.95
C ALA A 57 -0.20 -8.91 14.25
N ILE A 58 -0.82 -7.97 14.94
CA ILE A 58 -0.91 -6.57 14.53
C ILE A 58 0.15 -5.79 15.30
N VAL A 59 1.16 -5.32 14.59
CA VAL A 59 2.28 -4.55 15.14
C VAL A 59 2.11 -3.09 14.72
N GLU A 60 2.09 -2.19 15.69
CA GLU A 60 2.10 -0.75 15.39
C GLU A 60 3.51 -0.27 15.04
N ILE A 61 3.62 0.55 14.00
CA ILE A 61 4.87 1.00 13.44
C ILE A 61 4.88 2.52 13.37
N LYS A 62 5.96 3.12 13.89
CA LYS A 62 6.19 4.56 13.74
C LYS A 62 6.34 4.90 12.27
N GLN A 63 5.69 5.96 11.83
CA GLN A 63 5.73 6.43 10.44
C GLN A 63 7.17 6.62 9.94
N SER A 64 8.08 7.13 10.78
CA SER A 64 9.49 7.35 10.43
C SER A 64 10.27 6.06 10.15
N GLU A 65 9.81 4.92 10.65
CA GLU A 65 10.47 3.61 10.55
C GLU A 65 9.78 2.70 9.51
N LEU A 66 8.68 3.16 8.91
CA LEU A 66 7.76 2.34 8.12
C LEU A 66 8.47 1.62 6.96
N LYS A 67 9.22 2.37 6.15
CA LYS A 67 9.91 1.82 4.98
C LYS A 67 11.02 0.84 5.36
N GLU A 68 11.78 1.15 6.39
CA GLU A 68 12.86 0.30 6.91
C GLU A 68 12.30 -1.00 7.49
N LYS A 69 11.31 -0.91 8.39
CA LYS A 69 10.71 -2.07 9.03
C LYS A 69 9.93 -2.93 8.05
N TYR A 70 9.30 -2.34 7.02
CA TYR A 70 8.66 -3.11 5.96
C TYR A 70 9.66 -4.01 5.22
N GLN A 71 10.84 -3.48 4.90
CA GLN A 71 11.91 -4.24 4.26
C GLN A 71 12.48 -5.31 5.19
N LYS A 72 12.66 -5.01 6.47
CA LYS A 72 13.17 -5.96 7.48
C LYS A 72 12.20 -7.13 7.69
N TYR A 73 10.93 -6.83 7.96
CA TYR A 73 9.96 -7.83 8.42
C TYR A 73 9.16 -8.48 7.30
N SER A 74 9.10 -7.86 6.11
CA SER A 74 8.29 -8.34 4.99
C SER A 74 6.89 -8.79 5.42
N PRO A 75 6.10 -7.89 6.05
CA PRO A 75 4.80 -8.26 6.62
C PRO A 75 3.84 -8.74 5.52
N LYS A 76 2.83 -9.53 5.91
CA LYS A 76 1.78 -10.01 5.01
C LYS A 76 0.97 -8.86 4.43
N SER A 77 0.66 -7.87 5.28
CA SER A 77 -0.09 -6.67 4.91
C SER A 77 0.39 -5.44 5.66
N VAL A 78 0.15 -4.27 5.08
CA VAL A 78 0.33 -2.96 5.72
C VAL A 78 -1.01 -2.24 5.75
N VAL A 79 -1.32 -1.62 6.87
CA VAL A 79 -2.50 -0.75 7.04
C VAL A 79 -2.03 0.63 7.47
N LEU A 80 -2.41 1.64 6.69
CA LEU A 80 -2.11 3.04 6.93
C LEU A 80 -3.39 3.76 7.36
N GLU A 81 -3.30 4.56 8.41
CA GLU A 81 -4.42 5.33 8.94
C GLU A 81 -4.22 6.81 8.65
N PHE A 82 -5.27 7.47 8.17
CA PHE A 82 -5.32 8.89 7.86
C PHE A 82 -6.55 9.53 8.51
N LYS A 83 -6.51 10.84 8.70
CA LYS A 83 -7.71 11.62 9.02
C LYS A 83 -8.72 11.59 7.87
N LYS A 84 -10.01 11.77 8.20
CA LYS A 84 -11.11 11.94 7.23
C LYS A 84 -10.80 12.98 6.15
N GLY A 85 -11.39 12.79 4.97
CA GLY A 85 -11.28 13.72 3.85
C GLY A 85 -10.00 13.54 3.04
N LYS A 86 -9.19 12.53 3.35
CA LYS A 86 -7.99 12.16 2.58
C LYS A 86 -8.26 11.17 1.47
N THR A 87 -9.46 10.59 1.38
CA THR A 87 -9.81 9.57 0.39
C THR A 87 -9.42 9.96 -1.03
N GLN A 88 -9.86 11.13 -1.50
CA GLN A 88 -9.55 11.60 -2.86
C GLN A 88 -8.04 11.79 -3.08
N TYR A 89 -7.35 12.40 -2.12
CA TYR A 89 -5.89 12.58 -2.19
C TYR A 89 -5.17 11.22 -2.29
N ILE A 90 -5.59 10.23 -1.52
CA ILE A 90 -5.00 8.89 -1.51
C ILE A 90 -5.28 8.19 -2.84
N THR A 91 -6.52 8.22 -3.34
CA THR A 91 -6.87 7.57 -4.62
C THR A 91 -6.13 8.19 -5.80
N ASP A 92 -5.98 9.52 -5.80
CA ASP A 92 -5.25 10.25 -6.84
C ASP A 92 -3.75 9.95 -6.77
N PHE A 93 -3.16 10.01 -5.56
CA PHE A 93 -1.75 9.69 -5.36
C PHE A 93 -1.44 8.27 -5.83
N LEU A 94 -2.27 7.29 -5.46
CA LEU A 94 -2.07 5.88 -5.82
C LEU A 94 -2.36 5.59 -7.30
N ASN A 95 -2.88 6.56 -8.07
CA ASN A 95 -3.41 6.35 -9.41
C ASN A 95 -4.34 5.12 -9.43
N LEU A 96 -5.30 5.09 -8.49
CA LEU A 96 -6.06 3.89 -8.18
C LEU A 96 -6.99 3.51 -9.33
N SER A 97 -6.77 2.32 -9.90
CA SER A 97 -7.73 1.69 -10.80
C SER A 97 -8.87 1.09 -9.98
N LEU A 98 -10.01 1.77 -9.99
CA LEU A 98 -11.19 1.37 -9.23
C LEU A 98 -11.73 0.02 -9.69
N ALA A 99 -11.83 -0.94 -8.77
CA ALA A 99 -12.42 -2.24 -9.02
C ALA A 99 -13.88 -2.29 -8.54
N SER A 100 -14.15 -1.80 -7.33
CA SER A 100 -15.48 -1.74 -6.73
C SER A 100 -15.52 -0.65 -5.67
N GLU A 101 -16.69 -0.08 -5.46
CA GLU A 101 -16.99 0.85 -4.37
C GLU A 101 -18.35 0.48 -3.78
N GLN A 102 -18.43 0.45 -2.45
CA GLN A 102 -19.63 0.07 -1.71
C GLN A 102 -19.78 0.96 -0.48
N GLU A 103 -21.02 1.24 -0.09
CA GLU A 103 -21.34 1.91 1.16
C GLU A 103 -22.30 1.04 1.96
N ILE A 104 -21.91 0.67 3.18
CA ILE A 104 -22.67 -0.21 4.07
C ILE A 104 -22.64 0.41 5.46
N ASP A 105 -23.81 0.70 6.03
CA ASP A 105 -23.94 1.27 7.39
C ASP A 105 -23.05 2.50 7.64
N GLY A 106 -22.93 3.39 6.65
CA GLY A 106 -22.09 4.60 6.72
C GLY A 106 -20.59 4.34 6.60
N ILE A 107 -20.19 3.11 6.28
CA ILE A 107 -18.81 2.72 5.98
C ILE A 107 -18.66 2.68 4.47
N ARG A 108 -17.79 3.53 3.94
CA ARG A 108 -17.45 3.53 2.51
C ARG A 108 -16.21 2.66 2.30
N ILE A 109 -16.35 1.64 1.46
CA ILE A 109 -15.28 0.68 1.14
C ILE A 109 -14.95 0.77 -0.34
N ILE A 110 -13.69 1.03 -0.65
CA ILE A 110 -13.18 1.16 -2.02
C ILE A 110 -12.11 0.09 -2.24
N TYR A 111 -12.31 -0.73 -3.26
CA TYR A 111 -11.32 -1.70 -3.72
C TYR A 111 -10.72 -1.26 -5.03
N GLY A 112 -9.42 -1.44 -5.17
CA GLY A 112 -8.76 -1.13 -6.43
C GLY A 112 -7.36 -1.69 -6.57
N TYR A 113 -6.73 -1.27 -7.65
CA TYR A 113 -5.37 -1.64 -7.99
C TYR A 113 -4.48 -0.41 -8.16
N THR A 114 -3.29 -0.45 -7.58
CA THR A 114 -2.20 0.49 -7.83
C THR A 114 -0.95 -0.26 -8.29
N SER A 115 -0.16 0.35 -9.18
CA SER A 115 1.17 -0.17 -9.52
C SER A 115 2.22 0.07 -8.44
N PHE A 116 1.92 0.88 -7.42
CA PHE A 116 2.86 1.26 -6.35
C PHE A 116 3.02 0.20 -5.26
N TYR A 117 2.28 -0.91 -5.36
CA TYR A 117 2.38 -2.03 -4.45
C TYR A 117 2.46 -3.34 -5.24
N LYS A 118 3.41 -4.21 -4.89
CA LYS A 118 3.75 -5.39 -5.70
C LYS A 118 2.77 -6.55 -5.50
N ASP A 119 2.33 -6.76 -4.27
CA ASP A 119 1.53 -7.93 -3.91
C ASP A 119 0.07 -7.65 -4.24
N SER A 120 -0.63 -8.65 -4.77
CA SER A 120 -2.01 -8.48 -5.24
C SER A 120 -2.77 -9.78 -5.20
N GLN A 121 -4.09 -9.67 -5.17
CA GLN A 121 -5.02 -10.80 -5.20
C GLN A 121 -5.98 -10.62 -6.38
N TYR A 122 -6.57 -11.71 -6.84
CA TYR A 122 -7.67 -11.67 -7.81
C TYR A 122 -8.98 -11.92 -7.10
N ILE A 123 -9.90 -10.95 -7.17
CA ILE A 123 -11.26 -11.06 -6.63
C ILE A 123 -12.22 -10.80 -7.79
N ASP A 124 -13.11 -11.76 -8.05
CA ASP A 124 -14.07 -11.72 -9.16
C ASP A 124 -13.43 -11.37 -10.53
N GLY A 125 -12.25 -11.94 -10.79
CA GLY A 125 -11.51 -11.72 -12.04
C GLY A 125 -10.79 -10.37 -12.14
N LYS A 126 -10.89 -9.51 -11.13
CA LYS A 126 -10.17 -8.23 -11.05
C LYS A 126 -8.93 -8.37 -10.17
N LYS A 127 -7.81 -7.80 -10.61
CA LYS A 127 -6.60 -7.68 -9.80
C LYS A 127 -6.79 -6.56 -8.78
N ILE A 128 -6.57 -6.81 -7.50
CA ILE A 128 -6.80 -5.88 -6.39
C ILE A 128 -5.60 -5.93 -5.45
N ASN A 129 -5.13 -4.77 -5.00
CA ASN A 129 -4.07 -4.64 -4.01
C ASN A 129 -4.18 -3.39 -3.13
N VAL A 130 -5.34 -2.73 -3.17
CA VAL A 130 -5.68 -1.66 -2.24
C VAL A 130 -7.12 -1.86 -1.77
N MET A 131 -7.33 -1.70 -0.47
CA MET A 131 -8.64 -1.51 0.13
C MET A 131 -8.61 -0.22 0.95
N LEU A 132 -9.50 0.72 0.65
CA LEU A 132 -9.73 1.90 1.48
C LEU A 132 -11.04 1.71 2.24
N VAL A 133 -11.04 2.06 3.52
CA VAL A 133 -12.21 2.08 4.38
C VAL A 133 -12.32 3.46 5.00
N GLU A 134 -13.38 4.19 4.67
CA GLU A 134 -13.68 5.50 5.26
C GLU A 134 -14.89 5.35 6.20
N LYS A 135 -14.68 5.70 7.47
CA LYS A 135 -15.71 5.68 8.51
C LYS A 135 -15.43 6.77 9.55
N ASP A 136 -16.49 7.43 10.01
CA ASP A 136 -16.44 8.44 11.07
C ASP A 136 -15.39 9.52 10.79
N ASP A 137 -14.25 9.46 11.48
CA ASP A 137 -13.17 10.46 11.44
C ASP A 137 -11.86 9.94 10.82
N CYS A 138 -11.84 8.71 10.30
CA CYS A 138 -10.63 8.11 9.74
C CYS A 138 -10.83 7.49 8.35
N VAL A 139 -9.70 7.35 7.66
CA VAL A 139 -9.55 6.58 6.43
C VAL A 139 -8.45 5.56 6.67
N LEU A 140 -8.78 4.27 6.55
CA LEU A 140 -7.82 3.18 6.56
C LEU A 140 -7.50 2.79 5.12
N VAL A 141 -6.22 2.52 4.85
CA VAL A 141 -5.74 2.07 3.55
C VAL A 141 -4.89 0.82 3.76
N GLY A 142 -5.36 -0.32 3.27
CA GLY A 142 -4.67 -1.59 3.37
C GLY A 142 -4.07 -2.03 2.05
N PHE A 143 -2.89 -2.64 2.15
CA PHE A 143 -2.16 -3.25 1.04
C PHE A 143 -1.72 -4.67 1.43
N PRO A 144 -2.07 -5.73 0.68
CA PRO A 144 -2.95 -5.72 -0.50
C PRO A 144 -4.43 -5.51 -0.15
N ILE A 145 -4.95 -6.10 0.91
CA ILE A 145 -6.33 -5.87 1.40
C ILE A 145 -6.39 -6.03 2.91
N ILE A 146 -7.30 -5.28 3.56
CA ILE A 146 -7.56 -5.35 4.99
C ILE A 146 -8.44 -6.58 5.24
N MET A 147 -7.85 -7.74 5.53
CA MET A 147 -8.62 -8.97 5.82
C MET A 147 -8.89 -9.20 7.31
N THR A 148 -8.15 -8.50 8.18
CA THR A 148 -8.30 -8.61 9.63
C THR A 148 -9.41 -7.68 10.10
N GLY A 149 -10.30 -8.15 10.98
CA GLY A 149 -11.25 -7.29 11.68
C GLY A 149 -10.47 -6.34 12.59
N PHE A 150 -10.42 -5.06 12.22
CA PHE A 150 -9.95 -3.97 13.07
C PHE A 150 -11.09 -3.43 13.92
#